data_AF-A0A2M7RV52-F1
#
_entry.id   AF-A0A2M7RV52-F1
#
_cell.length_a   1.000
_cell.length_b   1.000
_cell.length_c   1.000
_cell.angle_alpha   90.00
_cell.angle_beta   90.00
_cell.angle_gamma   90.00
#
_symmetry.space_group_name_H-M   'P 1'
#
loop_
_entity.id
_entity.type
_entity.pdbx_description
1 polymer ?
#
loop_
_entity_poly.entity_id
_entity_poly.type
_entity_poly.pdbx_seq_one_letter_code
_entity_poly.pdbx_strand_id
1 'polypeptide(L)' 'MITGNKGEWSEIYTLLKVISDKQLFAGDSNLNKIETLIFPIIKVLRDETNGTFEFSYDNDLVIVKNGEEEIRI' A
#
# COMPACT_ATOMS: atom_id res chain seq x y z
N MET A 1 -19.00 -13.64 2.14
CA MET A 1 -17.54 -13.61 2.33
C MET A 1 -16.92 -13.18 1.02
N ILE A 2 -15.97 -12.26 1.05
CA ILE A 2 -15.17 -11.91 -0.11
C ILE A 2 -14.21 -13.08 -0.35
N THR A 3 -14.13 -13.59 -1.58
CA THR A 3 -13.23 -14.69 -1.97
C THR A 3 -12.29 -14.19 -3.05
N GLY A 4 -11.06 -14.68 -3.04
CA GLY A 4 -10.04 -14.33 -4.02
C GLY A 4 -8.98 -15.41 -4.10
N ASN A 5 -8.28 -15.49 -5.23
CA ASN A 5 -7.12 -16.33 -5.42
C ASN A 5 -5.88 -15.72 -4.71
N LYS A 6 -4.76 -16.46 -4.68
CA LYS A 6 -3.55 -16.01 -3.99
C LYS A 6 -3.03 -14.65 -4.51
N GLY A 7 -3.14 -14.41 -5.81
CA GLY A 7 -2.73 -13.15 -6.45
C GLY A 7 -3.59 -11.98 -5.98
N GLU A 8 -4.91 -12.14 -6.06
CA GLU A 8 -5.88 -11.11 -5.64
C GLU A 8 -5.70 -10.71 -4.18
N TRP A 9 -5.47 -11.67 -3.28
CA TRP A 9 -5.17 -11.36 -1.87
C TRP A 9 -3.78 -10.78 -1.66
N SER A 10 -2.79 -11.18 -2.45
CA SER A 10 -1.42 -10.68 -2.32
C SER A 10 -1.30 -9.21 -2.71
N GLU A 11 -2.09 -8.75 -3.68
CA GLU A 11 -2.08 -7.34 -4.10
C GLU A 11 -2.53 -6.43 -2.97
N ILE A 12 -3.74 -6.65 -2.44
CA ILE A 12 -4.27 -5.79 -1.36
C ILE A 12 -3.40 -5.84 -0.11
N TYR A 13 -2.87 -7.02 0.23
CA TYR A 13 -1.91 -7.16 1.34
C TYR A 13 -0.65 -6.33 1.09
N THR A 14 -0.10 -6.36 -0.12
CA THR A 14 1.11 -5.61 -0.47
C THR A 14 0.87 -4.11 -0.34
N LEU A 15 -0.25 -3.59 -0.84
CA LEU A 15 -0.61 -2.18 -0.72
C LEU A 15 -0.71 -1.74 0.75
N LEU A 16 -1.42 -2.52 1.58
CA LEU A 16 -1.57 -2.25 3.02
C LEU A 16 -0.24 -2.37 3.78
N LYS A 17 0.60 -3.33 3.41
CA LYS A 17 1.91 -3.54 4.03
C LYS A 17 2.85 -2.36 3.74
N VAL A 18 2.92 -1.94 2.48
CA VAL A 18 3.81 -0.85 2.04
C VAL A 18 3.40 0.49 2.66
N ILE A 19 2.10 0.80 2.75
CA ILE A 19 1.65 2.04 3.41
C ILE A 19 1.87 2.00 4.93
N SER A 20 1.70 0.84 5.57
CA SER A 20 1.92 0.65 7.01
C SER A 20 3.40 0.73 7.38
N ASP A 21 4.29 0.16 6.57
CA ASP A 21 5.73 0.20 6.79
C ASP A 21 6.32 1.60 6.53
N LYS A 22 5.62 2.46 5.76
CA LYS A 22 5.98 3.85 5.42
C LYS A 22 7.29 3.99 4.62
N GLN A 23 7.99 2.90 4.37
CA GLN A 23 9.26 2.86 3.66
C GLN A 23 9.40 1.54 2.88
N LEU A 24 10.05 1.61 1.73
CA LEU A 24 10.38 0.46 0.89
C LEU A 24 11.87 0.48 0.57
N PHE A 25 12.53 -0.65 0.72
CA PHE A 25 13.94 -0.76 0.34
C PHE A 25 14.08 -1.17 -1.12
N ALA A 26 15.11 -0.65 -1.80
CA ALA A 26 15.43 -1.09 -3.15
C ALA A 26 15.93 -2.55 -3.14
N GLY A 27 15.61 -3.29 -4.21
CA GLY A 27 16.18 -4.60 -4.49
C GLY A 27 17.25 -4.53 -5.58
N ASP A 28 18.31 -5.31 -5.47
CA ASP A 28 19.28 -5.50 -6.55
C ASP A 28 18.78 -6.49 -7.62
N SER A 29 19.61 -6.78 -8.63
CA SER A 29 19.27 -7.72 -9.72
C SER A 29 19.02 -9.17 -9.24
N ASN A 30 19.46 -9.50 -8.03
CA ASN A 30 19.30 -10.82 -7.40
C ASN A 30 18.21 -10.79 -6.31
N LEU A 31 17.40 -9.73 -6.24
CA LEU A 31 16.35 -9.52 -5.25
C LEU A 31 16.85 -9.36 -3.81
N ASN A 32 18.14 -9.08 -3.61
CA ASN A 32 18.66 -8.74 -2.29
C ASN A 32 18.33 -7.29 -1.95
N LYS A 33 18.06 -7.04 -0.67
CA LYS A 33 17.78 -5.71 -0.14
C LYS A 33 19.04 -4.83 -0.15
N ILE A 34 18.93 -3.62 -0.69
CA ILE A 34 19.96 -2.58 -0.62
C ILE A 34 19.70 -1.72 0.61
N GLU A 35 20.35 -2.03 1.74
CA GLU A 35 20.12 -1.37 3.03
C GLU A 35 20.33 0.15 3.02
N THR A 36 21.14 0.66 2.09
CA THR A 36 21.48 2.08 1.97
C THR A 36 20.53 2.88 1.08
N LEU A 37 19.57 2.23 0.41
CA LEU A 37 18.65 2.89 -0.52
C LEU A 37 17.19 2.61 -0.13
N ILE A 38 16.54 3.65 0.38
CA ILE A 38 15.17 3.61 0.90
C ILE A 38 14.30 4.60 0.11
N PHE A 39 13.10 4.15 -0.23
CA PHE A 39 12.02 4.95 -0.78
C PHE A 39 10.96 5.19 0.30
N PRO A 40 10.82 6.42 0.82
CA PRO A 40 9.70 6.77 1.67
C PRO A 40 8.39 6.62 0.89
N ILE A 41 7.41 5.96 1.51
CA ILE A 41 6.08 5.80 0.93
C ILE A 41 5.25 6.98 1.40
N ILE A 42 4.67 7.75 0.49
CA ILE A 42 3.86 8.93 0.85
C ILE A 42 2.37 8.59 0.79
N LYS A 43 1.97 7.83 -0.23
CA LYS A 43 0.60 7.46 -0.53
C LYS A 43 0.57 6.26 -1.46
N VAL A 44 -0.46 5.43 -1.36
CA VAL A 44 -0.82 4.43 -2.36
C VAL A 44 -2.09 4.89 -3.08
N LEU A 45 -2.05 4.89 -4.41
CA LEU A 45 -3.19 5.14 -5.27
C LEU A 45 -3.61 3.81 -5.89
N ARG A 46 -4.87 3.43 -5.73
CA ARG A 46 -5.42 2.18 -6.27
C ARG A 46 -6.65 2.51 -7.11
N ASP A 47 -6.51 2.41 -8.43
CA ASP A 47 -7.60 2.57 -9.37
C ASP A 47 -8.29 1.22 -9.60
N GLU A 48 -9.57 1.16 -9.28
CA GLU A 48 -10.44 0.01 -9.51
C GLU A 48 -11.57 0.40 -10.47
N THR A 49 -12.28 -0.59 -11.00
CA THR A 49 -13.45 -0.34 -11.87
C THR A 49 -14.54 0.50 -11.20
N ASN A 50 -14.61 0.49 -9.87
CA ASN A 50 -15.60 1.20 -9.07
C ASN A 50 -15.09 2.50 -8.46
N GLY A 51 -13.89 2.96 -8.84
CA GLY A 51 -13.33 4.24 -8.37
C GLY A 51 -11.89 4.13 -7.90
N THR A 52 -11.36 5.28 -7.47
CA THR A 52 -9.98 5.42 -6.98
C THR A 52 -9.96 5.44 -5.46
N PHE A 53 -9.15 4.56 -4.89
CA PHE A 53 -8.85 4.56 -3.46
C PHE A 53 -7.48 5.18 -3.21
N GLU A 54 -7.43 6.08 -2.24
CA GLU A 54 -6.18 6.67 -1.77
C GLU A 54 -5.88 6.19 -0.35
N PHE A 55 -4.72 5.56 -0.15
CA PHE A 55 -4.23 5.18 1.18
C PHE A 55 -3.09 6.12 1.54
N SER A 56 -3.27 6.84 2.64
CA SER A 56 -2.27 7.71 3.24
C SER A 56 -2.12 7.36 4.72
N TYR A 57 -1.27 8.07 5.44
CA TYR A 57 -1.15 7.88 6.89
C TYR A 57 -0.94 9.21 7.59
N ASP A 58 -1.42 9.26 8.82
CA ASP A 58 -1.10 10.30 9.80
C ASP A 58 -0.55 9.62 11.05
N ASN A 59 0.75 9.78 11.28
CA ASN A 59 1.50 9.00 12.25
C ASN A 59 1.26 7.50 12.03
N ASP A 60 0.63 6.80 12.98
CA ASP A 60 0.40 5.36 12.94
C ASP A 60 -0.99 4.96 12.43
N LEU A 61 -1.84 5.94 12.09
CA LEU A 61 -3.16 5.70 11.53
C LEU A 61 -3.09 5.67 10.00
N VAL A 62 -3.67 4.64 9.40
CA VAL A 62 -3.87 4.58 7.95
C VAL A 62 -5.20 5.26 7.62
N ILE A 63 -5.15 6.19 6.68
CA ILE A 63 -6.31 6.95 6.20
C ILE A 63 -6.62 6.48 4.78
N VAL A 64 -7.82 5.93 4.59
CA VAL A 64 -8.33 5.45 3.30
C VAL A 64 -9.40 6.42 2.81
N LYS A 65 -9.26 6.92 1.58
CA LYS A 65 -10.22 7.79 0.93
C LYS A 65 -10.77 7.18 -0.35
N ASN A 66 -12.06 7.40 -0.60
CA ASN A 66 -12.71 7.15 -1.87
C ASN A 66 -13.66 8.32 -2.17
N GLY A 67 -13.21 9.28 -2.99
CA GLY A 67 -13.93 10.53 -3.20
C GLY A 67 -14.06 11.34 -1.90
N GLU A 68 -15.30 11.58 -1.46
CA GLU A 68 -15.61 12.33 -0.23
C GLU A 68 -15.62 11.44 1.03
N GLU A 69 -15.62 10.12 0.88
CA GLU A 69 -15.60 9.17 2.01
C GLU A 69 -14.19 8.99 2.56
N GLU A 70 -14.04 9.05 3.89
CA GLU A 70 -12.77 8.84 4.60
C GLU A 70 -12.96 7.83 5.75
N ILE A 71 -12.06 6.85 5.82
CA ILE A 71 -11.99 5.84 6.88
C ILE A 71 -10.59 5.89 7.51
N ARG A 72 -10.52 5.73 8.83
CA ARG A 72 -9.27 5.65 9.58
C ARG A 72 -9.17 4.30 10.28
N ILE A 73 -8.04 3.62 10.09
CA ILE A 73 -7.76 2.25 10.57
C ILE A 73 -6.38 2.17 11.22
#